data_AF-A0A831XWF8-F1
#
_entry.id   AF-A0A831XWF8-F1
#
_cell.length_a   1.000
_cell.length_b   1.000
_cell.length_c   1.000
_cell.angle_alpha   90.00
_cell.angle_beta   90.00
_cell.angle_gamma   90.00
#
_symmetry.space_group_name_H-M   'P 1'
#
loop_
_entity.id
_entity.type
_entity.pdbx_description
1 polymer ?
#
loop_
_entity_poly.entity_id
_entity_poly.type
_entity_poly.pdbx_seq_one_letter_code
_entity_poly.pdbx_strand_id
1 'polypeptide(L)' 'MKTYEVAVAAPVPKTLTYGQPRGLAPEAAISPGMRVLVPLGRRKVTGYVLGPGEDQAGNEGGFAVKSILELLDPE' A
#
# COMPACT_ATOMS: atom_id res chain seq x y z
N MET A 1 11.52 -5.18 -3.51
CA MET A 1 10.78 -3.90 -3.55
C MET A 1 9.96 -3.82 -2.28
N LYS A 2 10.02 -2.73 -1.51
CA LYS A 2 9.29 -2.62 -0.24
C LYS A 2 7.78 -2.54 -0.50
N THR A 3 7.03 -3.39 0.18
CA THR A 3 5.57 -3.49 0.10
C THR A 3 4.96 -3.24 1.47
N TYR A 4 3.67 -2.94 1.48
CA TYR A 4 2.89 -2.61 2.66
C TYR A 4 1.55 -3.34 2.60
N GLU A 5 1.15 -3.91 3.72
CA GLU A 5 -0.19 -4.44 3.91
C GLU A 5 -1.14 -3.29 4.25
N VAL A 6 -2.21 -3.14 3.48
CA VAL A 6 -3.15 -2.02 3.60
C VAL A 6 -4.58 -2.54 3.68
N ALA A 7 -5.30 -2.17 4.74
CA ALA A 7 -6.75 -2.29 4.81
C ALA A 7 -7.38 -1.12 4.05
N VAL A 8 -8.26 -1.40 3.09
CA VAL A 8 -8.91 -0.36 2.28
C VAL A 8 -10.33 -0.08 2.77
N ALA A 9 -10.76 1.18 2.70
CA ALA A 9 -12.13 1.59 3.01
C ALA A 9 -13.11 1.21 1.88
N ALA A 10 -13.28 -0.09 1.66
CA ALA A 10 -14.15 -0.71 0.66
C ALA A 10 -14.67 -2.06 1.19
N PRO A 11 -15.75 -2.64 0.64
CA PRO A 11 -16.27 -3.95 1.05
C PRO A 11 -15.38 -5.09 0.54
N VAL A 12 -14.12 -5.10 0.98
CA VAL A 12 -13.11 -6.12 0.69
C VAL A 12 -12.79 -6.82 2.01
N PRO A 13 -13.08 -8.12 2.17
CA PRO A 13 -12.90 -8.83 3.44
C PRO A 13 -11.43 -9.19 3.74
N LYS A 14 -10.48 -8.65 2.95
CA LYS A 14 -9.04 -8.94 3.02
C LYS A 14 -8.26 -7.64 2.88
N THR A 15 -7.03 -7.66 3.37
CA THR A 15 -6.04 -6.61 3.12
C THR A 15 -5.45 -6.75 1.73
N LEU A 16 -4.81 -5.68 1.26
CA LEU A 16 -4.21 -5.62 -0.07
C LEU A 16 -2.76 -5.15 0.04
N THR A 17 -1.90 -5.71 -0.80
CA THR A 17 -0.48 -5.37 -0.85
C THR A 17 -0.26 -4.21 -1.81
N TYR A 18 0.39 -3.14 -1.33
CA TYR A 18 0.80 -2.02 -2.15
C TYR A 18 2.30 -1.78 -2.06
N GLY A 19 2.89 -1.32 -3.15
CA GLY A 19 4.29 -0.91 -3.19
C GLY A 19 4.50 0.45 -2.52
N GLN A 20 5.75 0.74 -2.22
CA GLN A 20 6.20 2.07 -1.77
C GLN A 20 5.64 3.20 -2.66
N PRO A 21 5.28 4.37 -2.07
CA PRO A 21 4.81 5.51 -2.84
C PRO A 21 5.85 5.98 -3.86
N ARG A 22 5.38 6.40 -5.04
CA ARG A 22 6.26 6.98 -6.06
C ARG A 22 6.64 8.40 -5.66
N GLY A 23 7.94 8.70 -5.61
CA GLY A 23 8.45 10.04 -5.30
C GLY A 23 8.69 10.33 -3.82
N LEU A 24 8.44 9.35 -2.94
CA LEU A 24 8.89 9.44 -1.55
C LEU A 24 10.36 9.02 -1.47
N ALA A 25 11.14 9.70 -0.63
CA ALA A 25 12.50 9.25 -0.32
C ALA A 25 12.44 7.84 0.29
N PRO A 26 13.41 6.95 -0.01
CA PRO A 26 13.44 5.59 0.54
C PRO A 26 13.33 5.55 2.08
N GLU A 27 13.77 6.61 2.74
CA GLU A 27 13.80 6.72 4.21
C GLU A 27 12.50 7.23 4.84
N ALA A 28 11.54 7.74 4.07
CA ALA A 28 10.31 8.25 4.66
C ALA A 28 9.53 7.10 5.30
N ALA A 29 9.39 7.19 6.63
CA ALA A 29 8.89 6.12 7.47
C ALA A 29 7.38 6.01 7.33
N ILE A 30 6.94 4.97 6.62
CA ILE A 30 5.56 4.52 6.67
C ILE A 30 5.41 3.59 7.87
N SER A 31 4.57 3.98 8.82
CA SER A 31 4.27 3.26 10.06
C SER A 31 2.84 2.71 10.05
N PRO A 32 2.57 1.61 10.78
CA PRO A 32 1.21 1.13 11.02
C PRO A 32 0.28 2.23 11.55
N GLY A 33 -0.97 2.25 11.09
CA GLY A 33 -2.00 3.22 11.46
C GLY A 33 -2.11 4.42 10.52
N MET A 34 -1.09 4.72 9.71
CA MET A 34 -1.12 5.84 8.77
C MET A 34 -2.18 5.64 7.69
N ARG A 35 -2.86 6.74 7.34
CA ARG A 35 -3.77 6.82 6.20
C ARG A 35 -3.00 7.05 4.91
N VAL A 36 -3.41 6.35 3.87
CA VAL A 36 -2.81 6.41 2.55
C VAL A 36 -3.88 6.52 1.47
N LEU A 37 -3.56 7.14 0.35
CA LEU A 37 -4.39 7.10 -0.86
C LEU A 37 -3.89 5.98 -1.77
N VAL A 38 -4.76 5.05 -2.14
CA VAL A 38 -4.40 3.87 -2.95
C VAL A 38 -5.36 3.64 -4.12
N PRO A 39 -4.88 3.04 -5.24
CA PRO A 39 -5.74 2.70 -6.38
C PRO A 39 -6.47 1.37 -6.16
N LEU A 40 -7.81 1.38 -6.22
CA LEU A 40 -8.65 0.18 -6.17
C LEU A 40 -9.58 0.11 -7.39
N GLY A 41 -9.26 -0.79 -8.33
CA GLY A 41 -9.93 -0.85 -9.63
C GLY A 41 -9.78 0.47 -10.40
N ARG A 42 -10.91 1.13 -10.70
CA ARG A 42 -10.98 2.44 -11.39
C ARG A 42 -11.06 3.63 -10.43
N ARG A 43 -11.05 3.39 -9.11
CA ARG A 43 -11.23 4.41 -8.07
C ARG A 43 -9.93 4.60 -7.29
N LYS A 44 -9.83 5.73 -6.61
CA LYS A 44 -8.85 5.95 -5.52
C LYS A 44 -9.62 5.90 -4.20
N VAL A 45 -9.08 5.20 -3.22
CA VAL A 45 -9.70 5.02 -1.91
C VAL A 45 -8.69 5.25 -0.81
N THR A 46 -9.17 5.62 0.37
CA THR A 46 -8.35 5.64 1.58
C THR A 46 -8.05 4.22 2.01
N GLY A 47 -6.80 3.98 2.39
CA GLY A 47 -6.37 2.78 3.08
C GLY A 47 -5.63 3.13 4.37
N TYR A 48 -5.45 2.12 5.21
CA TYR A 48 -4.74 2.20 6.47
C TYR A 48 -3.62 1.17 6.45
N VAL A 49 -2.39 1.62 6.69
CA VAL A 49 -1.23 0.73 6.75
C VAL A 49 -1.34 -0.14 7.99
N LEU A 50 -1.24 -1.44 7.83
CA LEU A 50 -1.18 -2.38 8.95
C LEU A 50 0.26 -2.78 9.29
N GLY A 51 1.16 -2.74 8.32
CA GLY A 51 2.55 -3.13 8.50
C GLY A 51 3.29 -3.36 7.18
N PRO A 52 4.49 -3.97 7.25
CA PRO A 52 5.20 -4.42 6.06
C PRO A 52 4.35 -5.46 5.32
N GLY A 53 4.32 -5.35 3.99
CA GLY A 53 3.66 -6.34 3.15
C GLY A 53 4.53 -7.58 2.96
N GLU A 54 3.93 -8.64 2.40
CA GLU A 54 4.68 -9.85 2.06
C GLU A 54 5.75 -9.56 1.00
N ASP A 55 6.92 -10.21 1.16
CA ASP A 55 7.99 -10.19 0.18
C ASP A 55 7.54 -10.92 -1.09
N GLN A 56 7.60 -10.23 -2.22
CA GLN A 56 7.19 -10.76 -3.54
C GLN A 56 8.12 -11.87 -4.09
N ALA A 57 8.97 -12.47 -3.25
CA ALA A 57 9.89 -13.54 -3.65
C ALA A 57 9.18 -14.81 -4.18
N GLY A 58 7.86 -14.92 -4.03
CA GLY A 58 7.07 -16.06 -4.50
C GLY A 58 5.93 -15.72 -5.47
N ASN A 59 5.87 -14.53 -6.07
CA ASN A 59 4.77 -14.20 -6.99
C ASN A 59 5.02 -14.78 -8.39
N GLU A 60 4.88 -16.10 -8.53
CA GLU A 60 4.94 -16.85 -9.81
C GLU A 60 3.80 -16.46 -10.79
N GLY A 61 2.83 -15.64 -10.36
CA GLY A 61 1.62 -15.30 -11.11
C GLY A 61 1.65 -14.01 -11.94
N GLY A 62 2.77 -13.27 -12.00
CA GLY A 62 2.89 -12.08 -12.86
C GLY A 62 2.01 -10.88 -12.47
N PHE A 63 1.44 -10.84 -11.27
CA PHE A 63 0.61 -9.73 -10.82
C PHE A 63 1.45 -8.48 -10.50
N ALA A 64 1.17 -7.37 -11.21
CA ALA A 64 1.84 -6.09 -10.97
C ALA A 64 1.30 -5.41 -9.69
N VAL A 65 2.14 -5.31 -8.66
CA VAL A 65 1.81 -4.58 -7.42
C VAL A 65 1.76 -3.08 -7.69
N LYS A 66 0.62 -2.46 -7.39
CA LYS A 66 0.44 -1.01 -7.51
C LYS A 66 1.08 -0.29 -6.33
N SER A 67 1.66 0.88 -6.57
CA SER A 67 2.19 1.75 -5.52
C SER A 67 1.07 2.48 -4.76
N ILE A 68 1.33 2.80 -3.50
CA ILE A 68 0.63 3.86 -2.77
C ILE A 68 0.77 5.17 -3.56
N LEU A 69 -0.30 5.96 -3.65
CA LEU A 69 -0.29 7.22 -4.40
C LEU A 69 0.20 8.38 -3.53
N GLU A 70 -0.21 8.40 -2.26
CA GLU A 70 0.02 9.53 -1.35
C GLU A 70 -0.07 9.07 0.11
N LEU A 71 0.72 9.68 1.00
CA LEU A 71 0.58 9.56 2.45
C LEU A 71 -0.30 10.71 2.94
N LEU A 72 -1.37 10.40 3.67
CA LEU A 72 -2.35 11.39 4.13
C LEU A 72 -2.09 11.87 5.56
N ASP A 73 -1.15 11.23 6.26
CA ASP A 73 -0.67 11.61 7.58
C ASP A 73 0.85 11.89 7.52
N PRO A 74 1.30 12.95 6.83
CA PRO A 74 2.68 13.39 6.92
C PRO A 74 2.97 13.87 8.35
N GLU A 75 4.09 13.44 8.94
CA GLU A 75 4.62 14.06 10.17
C GLU A 75 4.92 15.55 9.96
#